data_AF-A0A7S4K3G7-F1
#
_entry.id   AF-A0A7S4K3G7-F1
#
_cell.length_a   1.000
_cell.length_b   1.000
_cell.length_c   1.000
_cell.angle_alpha   90.00
_cell.angle_beta   90.00
_cell.angle_gamma   90.00
#
_symmetry.space_group_name_H-M   'P 1'
#
loop_
_entity.id
_entity.type
_entity.pdbx_description
1 polymer ?
#
loop_
_entity_poly.entity_id
_entity_poly.type
_entity_poly.pdbx_seq_one_letter_code
_entity_poly.pdbx_strand_id
1 'polypeptide(L)'
;EQAYTVLSSLCWGMGSPILKEATAEQIVKNLLFFVLRVFETPALQTAVRYQPEKEGKQKEKEEKGEEDDEKEEEKGDREILHWVFRRLSYLARPKNVGNLCEPLRQLYILRFFAAMVTRLSVEQLNPFLVPMLSPLVPLLNIVLPKKKLERSMYNQTREMAEELNRMIKKRVGAEVYLPLFQEITQKAAKKREERKKKTNMTLILDPQLAAKQKIKRNVKKREKRKREVEEHRPMRPRIKVRKISTE
;
A
#
# COMPACT_ATOMS: atom_id res chain seq x y z
N GLU A 1 -18.62 9.43 14.83
CA GLU A 1 -18.17 10.17 13.63
C GLU A 1 -16.78 10.81 13.77
N GLN A 2 -16.53 11.67 14.77
CA GLN A 2 -15.24 12.37 14.94
C GLN A 2 -13.99 11.46 14.94
N ALA A 3 -14.09 10.27 15.55
CA ALA A 3 -13.01 9.28 15.58
C ALA A 3 -12.61 8.78 14.18
N TYR A 4 -13.60 8.56 13.29
CA TYR A 4 -13.35 8.10 11.93
C TYR A 4 -12.63 9.19 11.12
N THR A 5 -13.04 10.46 11.27
CA THR A 5 -12.43 11.60 10.57
C THR A 5 -10.97 11.79 10.98
N VAL A 6 -10.66 11.66 12.27
CA VAL A 6 -9.27 11.73 12.76
C VAL A 6 -8.45 10.56 12.20
N LEU A 7 -8.93 9.33 12.31
CA LEU A 7 -8.22 8.16 11.81
C LEU A 7 -8.04 8.17 10.29
N SER A 8 -9.04 8.63 9.55
CA SER A 8 -8.95 8.74 8.10
C SER A 8 -7.95 9.81 7.66
N SER A 9 -7.89 10.95 8.37
CA SER A 9 -6.87 11.98 8.11
C SER A 9 -5.45 11.50 8.42
N LEU A 10 -5.24 10.72 9.48
CA LEU A 10 -3.95 10.10 9.80
C LEU A 10 -3.54 9.07 8.73
N CYS A 11 -4.47 8.22 8.30
CA CYS A 11 -4.22 7.26 7.22
C CYS A 11 -3.92 7.97 5.90
N TRP A 12 -4.58 9.09 5.63
CA TRP A 12 -4.32 9.93 4.46
C TRP A 12 -2.92 10.57 4.53
N GLY A 13 -2.55 11.13 5.68
CA GLY A 13 -1.24 11.73 5.91
C GLY A 13 -0.09 10.76 5.64
N MET A 14 -0.23 9.49 6.07
CA MET A 14 0.73 8.44 5.75
C MET A 14 0.74 8.05 4.27
N GLY A 15 -0.39 8.24 3.58
CA GLY A 15 -0.53 8.10 2.14
C GLY A 15 0.14 9.21 1.30
N SER A 16 0.58 10.31 1.94
CA SER A 16 1.17 11.47 1.26
C SER A 16 2.46 11.13 0.51
N PRO A 17 2.68 11.69 -0.71
CA PRO A 17 3.91 11.49 -1.47
C PRO A 17 5.14 12.15 -0.83
N ILE A 18 4.95 13.10 0.09
CA ILE A 18 6.02 13.85 0.78
C ILE A 18 6.04 13.40 2.25
N LEU A 19 6.46 12.15 2.47
CA LEU A 19 6.52 11.58 3.82
C LEU A 19 7.93 11.72 4.39
N LYS A 20 8.07 12.52 5.44
CA LYS A 20 9.30 12.62 6.24
C LYS A 20 9.27 11.62 7.38
N GLU A 21 10.45 11.20 7.82
CA GLU A 21 10.62 10.20 8.88
C GLU A 21 9.92 10.59 10.19
N ALA A 22 10.18 11.80 10.70
CA ALA A 22 9.57 12.29 11.93
C ALA A 22 8.03 12.35 11.87
N THR A 23 7.47 12.73 10.73
CA THR A 23 6.02 12.77 10.53
C THR A 23 5.42 11.38 10.48
N ALA A 24 6.08 10.43 9.81
CA ALA A 24 5.65 9.04 9.75
C ALA A 24 5.63 8.41 11.15
N GLU A 25 6.69 8.64 11.93
CA GLU A 25 6.80 8.15 13.30
C GLU A 25 5.66 8.70 14.18
N GLN A 26 5.38 10.01 14.09
CA GLN A 26 4.30 10.61 14.87
C GLN A 26 2.92 10.07 14.48
N ILE A 27 2.65 9.88 13.18
CA ILE A 27 1.39 9.29 12.71
C ILE A 27 1.24 7.86 13.27
N VAL A 28 2.30 7.05 13.23
CA VAL A 28 2.28 5.69 13.78
C VAL A 28 2.03 5.70 15.29
N LYS A 29 2.70 6.59 16.05
CA LYS A 29 2.47 6.74 17.50
C LYS A 29 1.02 7.12 17.80
N ASN A 30 0.46 8.07 17.06
CA ASN A 30 -0.92 8.51 17.24
C ASN A 30 -1.92 7.39 16.92
N LEU A 31 -1.70 6.65 15.82
CA LEU A 31 -2.51 5.47 15.48
C LEU A 31 -2.41 4.39 16.55
N LEU A 32 -1.20 4.09 17.03
CA LEU A 32 -0.97 3.11 18.08
C LEU A 32 -1.73 3.47 19.36
N PHE A 33 -1.59 4.72 19.81
CA PHE A 33 -2.27 5.22 21.00
C PHE A 33 -3.79 5.09 20.88
N PHE A 34 -4.35 5.55 19.75
CA PHE A 34 -5.80 5.48 19.53
C PHE A 34 -6.31 4.03 19.53
N VAL A 35 -5.68 3.16 18.74
CA VAL A 35 -6.12 1.76 18.59
C VAL A 35 -6.04 1.02 19.93
N LEU A 36 -4.93 1.15 20.66
CA LEU A 36 -4.80 0.52 21.98
C LEU A 36 -5.84 1.03 22.98
N ARG A 37 -6.13 2.34 22.97
CA ARG A 37 -7.16 2.92 23.85
C ARG A 37 -8.56 2.41 23.56
N VAL A 38 -8.87 2.15 22.30
CA VAL A 38 -10.12 1.51 21.91
C VAL A 38 -10.18 0.07 22.44
N PHE A 39 -9.09 -0.69 22.37
CA PHE A 39 -9.06 -2.06 22.94
C PHE A 39 -9.14 -2.10 24.47
N GLU A 40 -8.53 -1.14 25.16
CA GLU A 40 -8.54 -1.04 26.63
C GLU A 40 -9.89 -0.56 27.18
N THR A 41 -10.66 0.21 26.41
CA THR A 41 -11.90 0.85 26.89
C THR A 41 -13.12 0.27 26.17
N PRO A 42 -13.90 -0.64 26.79
CA PRO A 42 -15.05 -1.26 26.14
C PRO A 42 -16.13 -0.25 25.72
N ALA A 43 -16.28 0.87 26.44
CA ALA A 43 -17.17 1.96 26.04
C ALA A 43 -16.78 2.61 24.69
N LEU A 44 -15.48 2.67 24.38
CA LEU A 44 -15.00 3.14 23.09
C LEU A 44 -15.23 2.10 21.99
N GLN A 45 -15.17 0.80 22.29
CA GLN A 45 -15.48 -0.26 21.30
C GLN A 45 -16.91 -0.11 20.79
N THR A 46 -17.87 0.14 21.69
CA THR A 46 -19.27 0.38 21.32
C THR A 46 -19.45 1.66 20.52
N ALA A 47 -18.71 2.73 20.87
CA ALA A 47 -18.74 4.02 20.15
C ALA A 47 -18.05 3.97 18.77
N VAL A 48 -17.16 3.00 18.55
CA VAL A 48 -16.36 2.82 17.33
C VAL A 48 -17.03 1.83 16.36
N ARG A 49 -18.17 1.22 16.74
CA ARG A 49 -19.05 0.51 15.80
C ARG A 49 -19.59 1.50 14.78
N TYR A 50 -19.14 1.34 13.54
CA TYR A 50 -19.55 2.17 12.42
C TYR A 50 -20.98 1.82 12.00
N GLN A 51 -21.90 2.78 12.08
CA GLN A 51 -23.16 2.73 11.35
C GLN A 51 -22.91 3.35 9.97
N PRO A 52 -23.09 2.60 8.86
CA PRO A 52 -22.90 3.17 7.53
C PRO A 52 -24.08 4.07 7.20
N GLU A 53 -23.95 5.38 7.41
CA GLU A 53 -24.77 6.32 6.66
C GLU A 53 -24.32 6.33 5.20
N LYS A 54 -25.30 6.19 4.32
CA LYS A 54 -25.16 6.14 2.87
C LYS A 54 -24.68 7.50 2.35
N GLU A 55 -23.37 7.70 2.25
CA GLU A 55 -22.85 8.87 1.52
C GLU A 55 -21.87 8.48 0.41
N GLY A 56 -22.33 8.76 -0.82
CA GLY A 56 -21.53 9.48 -1.81
C GLY A 56 -20.33 8.75 -2.38
N LYS A 57 -20.53 8.13 -3.55
CA LYS A 57 -19.47 7.86 -4.53
C LYS A 57 -18.70 9.15 -4.87
N GLN A 58 -17.70 9.53 -4.09
CA GLN A 58 -16.66 10.43 -4.55
C GLN A 58 -15.71 9.64 -5.45
N LYS A 59 -15.97 9.76 -6.75
CA LYS A 59 -15.06 9.34 -7.82
C LYS A 59 -13.76 10.13 -7.72
N GLU A 60 -12.75 9.58 -7.05
CA GLU A 60 -11.37 9.90 -7.38
C GLU A 60 -11.04 9.24 -8.71
N LYS A 61 -11.25 10.00 -9.80
CA LYS A 61 -10.64 9.70 -11.09
C LYS A 61 -9.14 9.93 -10.94
N GLU A 62 -8.37 8.88 -10.67
CA GLU A 62 -7.05 8.73 -11.28
C GLU A 62 -6.58 7.26 -11.33
N GLU A 63 -6.18 6.88 -12.54
CA GLU A 63 -5.62 5.59 -12.99
C GLU A 63 -6.52 4.34 -12.93
N LYS A 64 -7.35 4.20 -13.98
CA LYS A 64 -7.88 2.91 -14.48
C LYS A 64 -6.83 1.79 -14.37
N GLY A 65 -7.06 0.89 -13.42
CA GLY A 65 -6.36 -0.37 -13.37
C GLY A 65 -6.29 -1.06 -12.01
N GLU A 66 -7.31 -0.97 -11.14
CA GLU A 66 -7.46 -1.88 -9.98
C GLU A 66 -8.83 -1.74 -9.26
N GLU A 67 -9.94 -1.61 -10.00
CA GLU A 67 -11.32 -1.52 -9.44
C GLU A 67 -11.88 -2.85 -8.88
N ASP A 68 -11.04 -3.88 -8.67
CA ASP A 68 -11.46 -5.22 -8.21
C ASP A 68 -11.03 -5.50 -6.75
N ASP A 69 -10.81 -4.47 -5.95
CA ASP A 69 -10.54 -4.58 -4.50
C ASP A 69 -11.62 -3.91 -3.64
N GLU A 70 -12.66 -3.32 -4.25
CA GLU A 70 -13.74 -2.62 -3.53
C GLU A 70 -15.04 -3.43 -3.41
N LYS A 71 -15.18 -4.57 -4.11
CA LYS A 71 -16.49 -5.25 -4.25
C LYS A 71 -16.67 -6.59 -3.55
N GLU A 72 -15.65 -7.18 -2.95
CA GLU A 72 -15.85 -8.41 -2.19
C GLU A 72 -15.72 -8.13 -0.69
N GLU A 73 -16.79 -8.51 0.04
CA GLU A 73 -17.12 -8.24 1.44
C GLU A 73 -17.79 -6.88 1.76
N GLU A 74 -18.97 -6.67 1.17
CA GLU A 74 -20.12 -6.16 1.94
C GLU A 74 -20.78 -7.33 2.67
N LYS A 75 -20.55 -7.45 3.98
CA LYS A 75 -21.48 -7.95 5.02
C LYS A 75 -20.73 -8.13 6.33
N GLY A 76 -21.10 -7.34 7.33
CA GLY A 76 -20.55 -7.38 8.68
C GLY A 76 -20.17 -5.99 9.14
N ASP A 77 -20.78 -5.54 10.22
CA ASP A 77 -20.51 -4.27 10.90
C ASP A 77 -19.00 -4.00 10.96
N ARG A 78 -18.51 -3.10 10.09
CA ARG A 78 -17.08 -2.82 10.04
C ARG A 78 -16.73 -1.89 11.18
N GLU A 79 -16.29 -2.45 12.29
CA GLU A 79 -15.53 -1.72 13.31
C GLU A 79 -14.50 -0.84 12.61
N ILE A 80 -14.45 0.46 12.95
CA ILE A 80 -13.55 1.43 12.30
C ILE A 80 -12.10 0.93 12.33
N LEU A 81 -11.73 0.14 13.35
CA LEU A 81 -10.43 -0.53 13.44
C LEU A 81 -10.15 -1.44 12.24
N HIS A 82 -11.10 -2.30 11.85
CA HIS A 82 -10.93 -3.18 10.69
C HIS A 82 -10.72 -2.38 9.41
N TRP A 83 -11.43 -1.26 9.26
CA TRP A 83 -11.21 -0.33 8.15
C TRP A 83 -9.79 0.26 8.17
N VAL A 84 -9.28 0.70 9.33
CA VAL A 84 -7.91 1.20 9.48
C VAL A 84 -6.90 0.13 9.08
N PHE A 85 -6.99 -1.08 9.64
CA PHE A 85 -6.07 -2.17 9.30
C PHE A 85 -6.08 -2.47 7.79
N ARG A 86 -7.26 -2.53 7.17
CA ARG A 86 -7.38 -2.72 5.72
C ARG A 86 -6.76 -1.56 4.92
N ARG A 87 -7.00 -0.31 5.33
CA ARG A 87 -6.45 0.88 4.67
C ARG A 87 -4.93 0.91 4.76
N LEU A 88 -4.36 0.63 5.94
CA LEU A 88 -2.92 0.52 6.15
C LEU A 88 -2.31 -0.60 5.32
N SER A 89 -2.99 -1.75 5.24
CA SER A 89 -2.56 -2.90 4.45
C SER A 89 -2.44 -2.53 2.97
N TYR A 90 -3.42 -1.80 2.42
CA TYR A 90 -3.37 -1.29 1.05
C TYR A 90 -2.20 -0.31 0.83
N LEU A 91 -1.92 0.56 1.81
CA LEU A 91 -0.79 1.50 1.74
C LEU A 91 0.57 0.80 1.85
N ALA A 92 0.64 -0.36 2.50
CA ALA A 92 1.85 -1.16 2.64
C ALA A 92 2.12 -2.10 1.45
N ARG A 93 1.16 -2.34 0.56
CA ARG A 93 1.41 -3.16 -0.63
C ARG A 93 2.39 -2.44 -1.56
N PRO A 94 3.37 -3.16 -2.14
CA PRO A 94 4.27 -2.58 -3.12
C PRO A 94 3.49 -2.20 -4.38
N LYS A 95 3.62 -0.95 -4.80
CA LYS A 95 3.05 -0.41 -6.02
C LYS A 95 4.15 -0.38 -7.08
N ASN A 96 3.78 -0.65 -8.33
CA ASN A 96 4.72 -0.58 -9.45
C ASN A 96 5.11 0.86 -9.82
N VAL A 97 4.76 1.83 -8.98
CA VAL A 97 5.04 3.24 -9.18
C VAL A 97 6.36 3.51 -8.46
N GLY A 98 7.39 3.93 -9.20
CA GLY A 98 8.74 4.16 -8.63
C GLY A 98 8.79 5.38 -7.71
N ASN A 99 8.00 5.37 -6.63
CA ASN A 99 7.90 6.43 -5.65
C ASN A 99 8.98 6.24 -4.58
N LEU A 100 9.81 7.26 -4.38
CA LEU A 100 10.95 7.21 -3.45
C LEU A 100 10.52 7.06 -1.98
N CYS A 101 9.32 7.53 -1.62
CA CYS A 101 8.77 7.45 -0.25
C CYS A 101 8.06 6.13 0.07
N GLU A 102 7.95 5.22 -0.89
CA GLU A 102 7.26 3.95 -0.72
C GLU A 102 7.89 3.02 0.33
N PRO A 103 9.23 2.76 0.34
CA PRO A 103 9.82 1.87 1.33
C PRO A 103 9.74 2.44 2.76
N LEU A 104 9.87 3.76 2.92
CA LEU A 104 9.73 4.42 4.23
C LEU A 104 8.32 4.21 4.78
N ARG A 105 7.29 4.44 3.96
CA ARG A 105 5.89 4.22 4.36
C ARG A 105 5.66 2.76 4.76
N GLN A 106 6.12 1.81 3.95
CA GLN A 106 6.00 0.38 4.23
C GLN A 106 6.65 0.02 5.56
N LEU A 107 7.87 0.49 5.80
CA LEU A 107 8.60 0.28 7.05
C LEU A 107 7.80 0.74 8.27
N TYR A 108 7.27 1.96 8.25
CA TYR A 108 6.50 2.52 9.37
C TYR A 108 5.16 1.80 9.61
N ILE A 109 4.48 1.36 8.55
CA ILE A 109 3.26 0.55 8.68
C ILE A 109 3.59 -0.84 9.26
N LEU A 110 4.70 -1.46 8.84
CA LEU A 110 5.14 -2.73 9.40
C LEU A 110 5.51 -2.61 10.88
N ARG A 111 6.15 -1.50 11.27
CA ARG A 111 6.42 -1.18 12.69
C ARG A 111 5.14 -1.04 13.49
N PHE A 112 4.11 -0.37 12.94
CA PHE A 112 2.78 -0.31 13.55
C PHE A 112 2.19 -1.70 13.76
N PHE A 113 2.23 -2.57 12.74
CA PHE A 113 1.73 -3.95 12.87
C PHE A 113 2.53 -4.77 13.89
N ALA A 114 3.85 -4.64 13.93
CA ALA A 114 4.68 -5.30 14.94
C ALA A 114 4.32 -4.87 16.36
N ALA A 115 4.11 -3.57 16.56
CA ALA A 115 3.66 -3.03 17.83
C ALA A 115 2.25 -3.53 18.20
N MET A 116 1.34 -3.70 17.23
CA MET A 116 0.02 -4.30 17.48
C MET A 116 0.11 -5.78 17.89
N VAL A 117 0.91 -6.59 17.17
CA VAL A 117 1.13 -8.01 17.48
C VAL A 117 1.75 -8.22 18.86
N THR A 118 2.52 -7.25 19.38
CA THR A 118 3.10 -7.34 20.73
C THR A 118 2.13 -6.99 21.84
N ARG A 119 1.16 -6.10 21.58
CA ARG A 119 0.27 -5.53 22.60
C ARG A 119 -1.09 -6.24 22.69
N LEU A 120 -1.58 -6.79 21.57
CA LEU A 120 -2.88 -7.44 21.50
C LEU A 120 -2.83 -8.91 21.93
N SER A 121 -3.95 -9.42 22.45
CA SER A 121 -4.13 -10.86 22.68
C SER A 121 -4.37 -11.62 21.37
N VAL A 122 -4.20 -12.94 21.38
CA VAL A 122 -4.37 -13.78 20.17
C VAL A 122 -5.81 -13.69 19.64
N GLU A 123 -6.80 -13.66 20.53
CA GLU A 123 -8.22 -13.53 20.18
C GLU A 123 -8.53 -12.20 19.48
N GLN A 124 -7.97 -11.11 19.99
CA GLN A 124 -8.13 -9.78 19.38
C GLN A 124 -7.37 -9.66 18.06
N LEU A 125 -6.30 -10.43 17.87
CA LEU A 125 -5.47 -10.38 16.67
C LEU A 125 -6.10 -11.10 15.48
N ASN A 126 -6.86 -12.17 15.72
CA ASN A 126 -7.44 -13.04 14.69
C ASN A 126 -8.18 -12.30 13.56
N PRO A 127 -9.07 -11.32 13.84
CA PRO A 127 -9.78 -10.58 12.78
C PRO A 127 -8.86 -9.72 11.89
N PHE A 128 -7.69 -9.33 12.40
CA PHE A 128 -6.76 -8.44 11.70
C PHE A 128 -5.60 -9.19 11.00
N LEU A 129 -5.52 -10.51 11.15
CA LEU A 129 -4.46 -11.32 10.56
C LEU A 129 -4.45 -11.24 9.04
N VAL A 130 -5.61 -11.34 8.38
CA VAL A 130 -5.69 -11.28 6.92
C VAL A 130 -5.21 -9.94 6.39
N PRO A 131 -5.70 -8.77 6.88
CA PRO A 131 -5.13 -7.47 6.54
C PRO A 131 -3.61 -7.41 6.74
N MET A 132 -3.08 -7.81 7.91
CA MET A 132 -1.65 -7.73 8.21
C MET A 132 -0.77 -8.61 7.32
N LEU A 133 -1.22 -9.83 7.00
CA LEU A 133 -0.47 -10.79 6.18
C LEU A 133 -0.52 -10.46 4.67
N SER A 134 -1.58 -9.80 4.22
CA SER A 134 -1.77 -9.47 2.80
C SER A 134 -0.65 -8.62 2.17
N PRO A 135 -0.13 -7.54 2.80
CA PRO A 135 1.02 -6.80 2.29
C PRO A 135 2.34 -7.56 2.53
N LEU A 136 2.44 -8.43 3.53
CA LEU A 136 3.68 -9.16 3.82
C LEU A 136 4.11 -10.10 2.69
N VAL A 137 3.18 -10.85 2.10
CA VAL A 137 3.47 -11.81 1.02
C VAL A 137 4.24 -11.20 -0.15
N PRO A 138 3.80 -10.07 -0.75
CA PRO A 138 4.59 -9.43 -1.80
C PRO A 138 5.84 -8.73 -1.28
N LEU A 139 5.85 -8.21 -0.04
CA LEU A 139 7.02 -7.54 0.55
C LEU A 139 8.21 -8.49 0.80
N LEU A 140 7.94 -9.73 1.19
CA LEU A 140 8.98 -10.77 1.35
C LEU A 140 9.64 -11.15 0.03
N ASN A 141 8.97 -10.89 -1.10
CA ASN A 141 9.43 -11.25 -2.45
C ASN A 141 9.82 -10.02 -3.28
N ILE A 142 10.13 -8.88 -2.66
CA ILE A 142 10.51 -7.66 -3.39
C ILE A 142 11.81 -7.89 -4.16
N VAL A 143 11.79 -7.53 -5.45
CA VAL A 143 12.99 -7.42 -6.27
C VAL A 143 13.70 -6.10 -5.94
N LEU A 144 14.92 -6.19 -5.43
CA LEU A 144 15.69 -5.03 -4.99
C LEU A 144 16.01 -4.07 -6.15
N PRO A 145 15.91 -2.74 -5.94
CA PRO A 145 16.27 -1.76 -6.96
C PRO A 145 17.78 -1.70 -7.18
N LYS A 146 18.15 -1.19 -8.37
CA LYS A 146 19.56 -1.07 -8.78
C LYS A 146 20.33 0.01 -7.99
N LYS A 147 19.67 1.08 -7.55
CA LYS A 147 20.32 2.18 -6.81
C LYS A 147 20.66 1.78 -5.37
N LYS A 148 21.85 2.13 -4.89
CA LYS A 148 22.37 1.75 -3.56
C LYS A 148 21.55 2.32 -2.40
N LEU A 149 21.17 3.60 -2.46
CA LEU A 149 20.39 4.26 -1.40
C LEU A 149 18.99 3.65 -1.26
N GLU A 150 18.28 3.49 -2.38
CA GLU A 150 16.98 2.82 -2.42
C GLU A 150 17.11 1.39 -1.87
N ARG A 151 18.16 0.64 -2.29
CA ARG A 151 18.41 -0.72 -1.82
C ARG A 151 18.52 -0.82 -0.29
N SER A 152 19.18 0.14 0.38
CA SER A 152 19.27 0.14 1.85
C SER A 152 17.88 0.21 2.50
N MET A 153 17.00 1.09 2.03
CA MET A 153 15.65 1.26 2.58
C MET A 153 14.77 0.02 2.31
N TYR A 154 14.90 -0.57 1.13
CA TYR A 154 14.20 -1.82 0.80
C TYR A 154 14.69 -2.99 1.65
N ASN A 155 15.98 -3.09 1.94
CA ASN A 155 16.53 -4.11 2.84
C ASN A 155 15.95 -3.95 4.25
N GLN A 156 15.95 -2.75 4.82
CA GLN A 156 15.33 -2.49 6.13
C GLN A 156 13.85 -2.87 6.16
N THR A 157 13.12 -2.53 5.10
CA THR A 157 11.69 -2.87 4.97
C THR A 157 11.49 -4.39 4.90
N ARG A 158 12.35 -5.09 4.17
CA ARG A 158 12.32 -6.55 4.05
C ARG A 158 12.66 -7.23 5.38
N GLU A 159 13.71 -6.78 6.06
CA GLU A 159 14.10 -7.29 7.39
C GLU A 159 12.96 -7.12 8.39
N MET A 160 12.32 -5.94 8.41
CA MET A 160 11.14 -5.68 9.24
C MET A 160 9.95 -6.58 8.86
N ALA A 161 9.75 -6.86 7.57
CA ALA A 161 8.70 -7.78 7.12
C ALA A 161 8.97 -9.23 7.55
N GLU A 162 10.23 -9.69 7.47
CA GLU A 162 10.67 -11.00 7.94
C GLU A 162 10.54 -11.13 9.47
N GLU A 163 10.88 -10.08 10.21
CA GLU A 163 10.67 -9.98 11.65
C GLU A 163 9.17 -10.04 12.01
N LEU A 164 8.34 -9.20 11.40
CA LEU A 164 6.89 -9.22 11.64
C LEU A 164 6.29 -10.59 11.34
N ASN A 165 6.71 -11.23 10.24
CA ASN A 165 6.25 -12.57 9.89
C ASN A 165 6.63 -13.60 10.96
N ARG A 166 7.86 -13.53 11.51
CA ARG A 166 8.29 -14.39 12.63
C ARG A 166 7.47 -14.13 13.90
N MET A 167 7.17 -12.86 14.20
CA MET A 167 6.36 -12.49 15.37
C MET A 167 4.93 -13.04 15.27
N ILE A 168 4.28 -12.88 14.10
CA ILE A 168 2.93 -13.41 13.88
C ILE A 168 2.92 -14.94 13.99
N LYS A 169 3.85 -15.63 13.33
CA LYS A 169 4.00 -17.09 13.42
C LYS A 169 4.14 -17.57 14.87
N LYS A 170 4.98 -16.90 15.67
CA LYS A 170 5.22 -17.25 17.08
C LYS A 170 3.99 -17.02 17.95
N ARG A 171 3.19 -15.98 17.68
CA ARG A 171 2.02 -15.60 18.50
C ARG A 171 0.78 -16.44 18.20
N VAL A 172 0.47 -16.63 16.92
CA VAL A 172 -0.78 -17.30 16.49
C VAL A 172 -0.60 -18.82 16.42
N GLY A 173 0.64 -19.30 16.27
CA GLY A 173 0.94 -20.72 16.09
C GLY A 173 0.79 -21.18 14.64
N ALA A 174 1.37 -22.33 14.33
CA ALA A 174 1.45 -22.85 12.97
C ALA A 174 0.09 -23.27 12.41
N GLU A 175 -0.80 -23.79 13.27
CA GLU A 175 -2.10 -24.36 12.87
C GLU A 175 -3.01 -23.33 12.20
N VAL A 176 -3.05 -22.11 12.75
CA VAL A 176 -3.86 -21.01 12.20
C VAL A 176 -3.09 -20.26 11.11
N TYR A 177 -1.78 -20.06 11.29
CA TYR A 177 -0.98 -19.27 10.37
C TYR A 177 -0.84 -19.91 8.99
N LEU A 178 -0.52 -21.20 8.91
CA LEU A 178 -0.23 -21.88 7.65
C LEU A 178 -1.38 -21.83 6.64
N PRO A 179 -2.62 -22.23 6.98
CA PRO A 179 -3.73 -22.19 6.02
C PRO A 179 -4.03 -20.76 5.57
N LEU A 180 -4.03 -19.77 6.47
CA LEU A 180 -4.25 -18.36 6.13
C LEU A 180 -3.18 -17.82 5.19
N PHE A 181 -1.90 -18.11 5.47
CA PHE A 181 -0.80 -17.66 4.63
C PHE A 181 -0.88 -18.27 3.22
N GLN A 182 -1.18 -19.58 3.14
CA GLN A 182 -1.38 -20.26 1.87
C GLN A 182 -2.55 -19.65 1.09
N GLU A 183 -3.70 -19.43 1.73
CA GLU A 183 -4.86 -18.81 1.10
C GLU A 183 -4.53 -17.44 0.50
N ILE A 184 -3.84 -16.57 1.26
CA ILE A 184 -3.45 -15.24 0.80
C ILE A 184 -2.49 -15.33 -0.39
N THR A 185 -1.50 -16.23 -0.33
CA THR A 185 -0.55 -16.42 -1.44
C THR A 185 -1.24 -16.92 -2.71
N GLN A 186 -2.18 -17.86 -2.58
CA GLN A 186 -2.97 -18.39 -3.68
C GLN A 186 -3.90 -17.33 -4.26
N LYS A 187 -4.60 -16.55 -3.42
CA LYS A 187 -5.42 -15.41 -3.87
C LYS A 187 -4.59 -14.41 -4.66
N ALA A 188 -3.40 -14.07 -4.20
CA ALA A 188 -2.49 -13.17 -4.92
C ALA A 188 -2.02 -13.76 -6.26
N ALA A 189 -1.72 -15.07 -6.31
CA ALA A 189 -1.34 -15.76 -7.54
C ALA A 189 -2.49 -15.81 -8.55
N LYS A 190 -3.69 -16.22 -8.13
CA LYS A 190 -4.91 -16.26 -8.94
C LYS A 190 -5.22 -14.88 -9.54
N LYS A 191 -5.15 -13.81 -8.74
CA LYS A 191 -5.37 -12.43 -9.21
C LYS A 191 -4.35 -12.01 -10.28
N ARG A 192 -3.08 -12.45 -10.15
CA ARG A 192 -2.05 -12.21 -11.19
C ARG A 192 -2.36 -12.97 -12.47
N GLU A 193 -2.80 -14.22 -12.38
CA GLU A 193 -3.20 -15.03 -13.53
C GLU A 193 -4.44 -14.46 -14.23
N GLU A 194 -5.44 -14.02 -13.48
CA GLU A 194 -6.64 -13.36 -14.01
C GLU A 194 -6.28 -12.07 -14.75
N ARG A 195 -5.36 -11.25 -14.22
CA ARG A 195 -4.87 -10.06 -14.94
C ARG A 195 -4.18 -10.42 -16.25
N LYS A 196 -3.39 -11.51 -16.28
CA LYS A 196 -2.76 -12.02 -17.51
C LYS A 196 -3.83 -12.52 -18.49
N LYS A 197 -4.79 -13.32 -18.04
CA LYS A 197 -5.91 -13.83 -18.84
C LYS A 197 -6.73 -12.67 -19.42
N LYS A 198 -7.16 -11.70 -18.59
CA LYS A 198 -7.88 -10.49 -19.03
C LYS A 198 -7.07 -9.73 -20.09
N THR A 199 -5.76 -9.54 -19.89
CA THR A 199 -4.90 -8.87 -20.88
C THR A 199 -4.81 -9.65 -22.21
N ASN A 200 -4.63 -10.97 -22.15
CA ASN A 200 -4.56 -11.82 -23.34
C ASN A 200 -5.90 -11.87 -24.08
N MET A 201 -7.01 -11.99 -23.35
CA MET A 201 -8.36 -11.95 -23.92
C MET A 201 -8.64 -10.62 -24.60
N THR A 202 -8.25 -9.48 -24.00
CA THR A 202 -8.41 -8.17 -24.67
C THR A 202 -7.59 -8.05 -25.94
N LEU A 203 -6.43 -8.70 -26.01
CA LEU A 203 -5.60 -8.70 -27.22
C LEU A 203 -6.24 -9.50 -28.36
N ILE A 204 -6.93 -10.60 -28.04
CA ILE A 204 -7.62 -11.46 -29.00
C ILE A 204 -8.95 -10.83 -29.45
N LEU A 205 -9.75 -10.36 -28.49
CA LEU A 205 -11.10 -9.84 -28.74
C LEU A 205 -11.10 -8.47 -29.41
N ASP A 206 -10.20 -7.56 -29.00
CA ASP A 206 -10.10 -6.21 -29.58
C ASP A 206 -8.63 -5.75 -29.70
N PRO A 207 -7.98 -6.09 -30.83
CA PRO A 207 -6.61 -5.69 -31.10
C PRO A 207 -6.42 -4.15 -31.15
N GLN A 208 -7.44 -3.39 -31.55
CA GLN A 208 -7.34 -1.94 -31.68
C GLN A 208 -7.32 -1.26 -30.31
N LEU A 209 -8.17 -1.70 -29.37
CA LEU A 209 -8.14 -1.23 -27.99
C LEU A 209 -6.83 -1.62 -27.31
N ALA A 210 -6.33 -2.84 -27.53
CA ALA A 210 -5.03 -3.27 -27.00
C ALA A 210 -3.88 -2.40 -27.53
N ALA A 211 -3.88 -2.06 -28.83
CA ALA A 211 -2.90 -1.16 -29.44
C ALA A 211 -2.97 0.26 -28.84
N LYS A 212 -4.17 0.83 -28.68
CA LYS A 212 -4.37 2.14 -28.03
C LYS A 212 -3.84 2.15 -26.60
N GLN A 213 -4.11 1.10 -25.82
CA GLN A 213 -3.57 0.97 -24.46
C GLN A 213 -2.04 0.88 -24.45
N LYS A 214 -1.44 0.14 -25.39
CA LYS A 214 0.02 0.03 -25.55
C LYS A 214 0.65 1.39 -25.86
N ILE A 215 0.07 2.16 -26.78
CA ILE A 215 0.51 3.53 -27.10
C ILE A 215 0.45 4.41 -25.84
N LYS A 216 -0.68 4.39 -25.10
CA LYS A 216 -0.83 5.16 -23.86
C LYS A 216 0.22 4.80 -22.81
N ARG A 217 0.53 3.51 -22.62
CA ARG A 217 1.59 3.04 -21.71
C ARG A 217 2.97 3.53 -22.16
N ASN A 218 3.25 3.52 -23.46
CA ASN A 218 4.52 4.00 -24.00
C ASN A 218 4.68 5.52 -23.84
N VAL A 219 3.62 6.29 -24.02
CA VAL A 219 3.61 7.75 -23.77
C VAL A 219 3.94 8.04 -22.30
N LYS A 220 3.27 7.37 -21.35
CA LYS A 220 3.57 7.51 -19.92
C LYS A 220 5.03 7.16 -19.58
N LYS A 221 5.56 6.07 -20.15
CA LYS A 221 6.98 5.69 -19.99
C LYS A 221 7.92 6.77 -20.52
N ARG A 222 7.59 7.38 -21.67
CA ARG A 222 8.37 8.48 -22.25
C ARG A 222 8.34 9.71 -21.36
N GLU A 223 7.19 10.09 -20.83
CA GLU A 223 7.04 11.21 -19.90
C GLU A 223 7.80 10.99 -18.60
N LYS A 224 7.72 9.78 -18.02
CA LYS A 224 8.49 9.44 -16.82
C LYS A 224 9.99 9.60 -17.04
N ARG A 225 10.53 9.05 -18.13
CA ARG A 225 11.94 9.20 -18.50
C ARG A 225 12.34 10.68 -18.68
N LYS A 226 11.47 11.50 -19.30
CA LYS A 226 11.71 12.94 -19.42
C LYS A 226 11.81 13.62 -18.06
N ARG A 227 10.93 13.29 -17.11
CA ARG A 227 10.97 13.82 -15.72
C ARG A 227 12.24 13.39 -14.99
N GLU A 228 12.60 12.11 -15.06
CA GLU A 228 13.83 11.58 -14.46
C GLU A 228 15.09 12.27 -15.02
N VAL A 229 15.13 12.53 -16.34
CA VAL A 229 16.24 13.27 -16.97
C VAL A 229 16.29 14.72 -16.53
N GLU A 230 15.15 15.40 -16.40
CA GLU A 230 15.11 16.80 -15.94
C GLU A 230 15.51 16.92 -14.47
N GLU A 231 15.09 15.98 -13.61
CA GLU A 231 15.48 15.91 -12.20
C GLU A 231 17.00 15.73 -12.02
N HIS A 232 17.63 14.95 -12.90
CA HIS A 232 19.08 14.74 -12.89
C HIS A 232 19.86 15.77 -13.71
N ARG A 233 19.20 16.77 -14.31
CA ARG A 233 19.87 17.77 -15.11
C ARG A 233 20.56 18.78 -14.18
N PRO A 234 21.90 18.93 -14.23
CA PRO A 234 22.56 20.00 -13.50
C PRO A 234 22.04 21.36 -14.02
N MET A 235 21.82 22.33 -13.14
CA MET A 235 21.48 23.72 -13.47
C MET A 235 22.63 24.36 -14.26
N ARG A 236 22.78 23.98 -15.53
CA ARG A 236 23.65 24.66 -16.49
C ARG A 236 22.76 25.61 -17.29
N PRO A 237 23.08 26.91 -17.37
CA PRO A 237 22.32 27.83 -18.19
C PRO A 237 22.33 27.32 -19.64
N ARG A 238 21.15 27.34 -20.29
CA ARG A 238 21.03 26.98 -21.70
C ARG A 238 21.91 27.93 -22.52
N ILE A 239 23.09 27.47 -22.93
CA ILE A 239 23.91 28.17 -23.93
C ILE A 239 23.13 28.11 -25.24
N LYS A 240 22.45 29.20 -25.61
CA LYS A 240 21.84 29.36 -26.92
C LYS A 240 22.97 29.55 -27.92
N VAL A 241 23.44 28.46 -28.52
CA VAL A 241 24.37 28.55 -29.65
C VAL A 241 23.57 29.13 -30.83
N ARG A 242 23.87 30.37 -31.22
CA ARG A 242 23.33 30.96 -32.44
C ARG A 242 23.91 30.17 -33.62
N LYS A 243 23.04 29.66 -34.49
CA LYS A 243 23.50 29.10 -35.78
C LYS A 243 24.14 30.24 -36.57
N ILE A 244 25.43 30.14 -36.83
CA ILE A 244 26.12 31.00 -37.79
C ILE A 244 25.60 30.53 -39.15
N SER A 245 24.87 31.40 -39.84
CA SER A 245 24.56 31.24 -41.26
C SER A 245 25.88 31.28 -42.02
N THR A 246 26.30 30.15 -42.57
CA THR A 246 27.32 30.13 -43.62
C THR A 246 26.65 30.65 -44.89
N GLU A 247 27.00 31.86 -45.29
CA GLU A 247 26.84 32.36 -46.66
C GLU A 247 27.76 31.59 -47.62
#